data_AF-G4CJ68-F1
#
_entry.id   AF-G4CJ68-F1
#
_cell.length_a   1.000
_cell.length_b   1.000
_cell.length_c   1.000
_cell.angle_alpha   90.00
_cell.angle_beta   90.00
_cell.angle_gamma   90.00
#
_symmetry.space_group_name_H-M   'P 1'
#
loop_
_entity.id
_entity.type
_entity.pdbx_description
1 polymer ?
#
loop_
_entity_poly.entity_id
_entity_poly.type
_entity_poly.pdbx_seq_one_letter_code
_entity_poly.pdbx_strand_id
1 'polypeptide(L)'
;MPPLPHSRAFGFALAVLFAGLFAWFYGAANLLSAYTPWQIRPALPFEAAIPLLPAWSAVYLSMPLMLLWGAWRLEWTTQWRLFAVLLAELLVACLCFVLLPVDTAFPLAETTGFWQPLHQFATALALERNHLPSLHMAFALTAALALQAALPPAGRLLVWCWAALVGLSTLFTHQHHLLDLAAGMALALAAWRMVPPYACRPRCLRRVRLGWLLCVNQQAFARRHLRYGWISLLLAVQRLIRPRRGRLLIRGFVFLQAVDDVMDGDRQTKEAPAELAERLIAAWQKGRFDETDDWQLLAAAFYNSLRHTAAPDTARREVAELLGVMRDDRLRAEQAAVWSAAAIQAQHRRTFTLSLNLLLAALGSPLRAQEVPELVDALGWCSTVRDLREDLAAGIINLPADIWRQLPANPRQDPSALQHPALSQWLRQERQHALRLLDRLEQRQPEWARDPAGTRIVRLFARSVRRFAGRRFHKLYPWLAAEAR
;
A
#
# COMPACT_ATOMS: atom_id res chain seq x y z
N MET A 1 5.75 -19.39 7.94
CA MET A 1 4.95 -18.25 7.44
C MET A 1 4.66 -18.50 5.97
N PRO A 2 3.45 -18.20 5.46
CA PRO A 2 3.15 -18.46 4.05
C PRO A 2 3.99 -17.53 3.15
N PRO A 3 4.17 -17.85 1.86
CA PRO A 3 4.89 -16.98 0.93
C PRO A 3 4.22 -15.60 0.85
N LEU A 4 5.00 -14.57 0.55
CA LEU A 4 4.51 -13.20 0.41
C LEU A 4 4.37 -12.87 -1.09
N PRO A 5 3.23 -12.32 -1.55
CA PRO A 5 3.08 -11.86 -2.92
C PRO A 5 4.16 -10.83 -3.27
N HIS A 6 4.78 -10.96 -4.44
CA HIS A 6 5.84 -10.06 -4.91
C HIS A 6 6.99 -9.87 -3.87
N SER A 7 7.45 -10.95 -3.24
CA SER A 7 8.51 -10.91 -2.21
C SER A 7 9.78 -10.15 -2.61
N ARG A 8 10.20 -10.20 -3.88
CA ARG A 8 11.33 -9.41 -4.38
C ARG A 8 11.05 -7.90 -4.30
N ALA A 9 9.85 -7.48 -4.73
CA ALA A 9 9.45 -6.07 -4.62
C ALA A 9 9.35 -5.62 -3.16
N PHE A 10 8.93 -6.51 -2.25
CA PHE A 10 8.97 -6.25 -0.81
C PHE A 10 10.39 -6.01 -0.31
N GLY A 11 11.34 -6.88 -0.67
CA GLY A 11 12.76 -6.71 -0.34
C GLY A 11 13.33 -5.38 -0.85
N PHE A 12 13.07 -5.02 -2.10
CA PHE A 12 13.51 -3.73 -2.65
C PHE A 12 12.83 -2.53 -1.98
N ALA A 13 11.55 -2.61 -1.64
CA ALA A 13 10.87 -1.56 -0.90
C ALA A 13 11.49 -1.35 0.49
N LEU A 14 11.89 -2.43 1.18
CA LEU A 14 12.63 -2.33 2.44
C LEU A 14 14.02 -1.71 2.24
N ALA A 15 14.72 -2.04 1.16
CA ALA A 15 16.03 -1.46 0.86
C ALA A 15 15.93 0.05 0.59
N VAL A 16 14.94 0.50 -0.19
CA VAL A 16 14.68 1.93 -0.44
C VAL A 16 14.30 2.65 0.85
N LEU A 17 13.42 2.06 1.67
CA LEU A 17 13.06 2.60 2.97
C LEU A 17 14.29 2.73 3.87
N PHE A 18 15.12 1.68 3.94
CA PHE A 18 16.33 1.69 4.74
C PHE A 18 17.32 2.75 4.25
N ALA A 19 17.53 2.91 2.94
CA ALA A 19 18.39 3.95 2.38
C ALA A 19 17.91 5.36 2.77
N GLY A 20 16.60 5.62 2.73
CA GLY A 20 16.03 6.90 3.19
C GLY A 20 16.21 7.14 4.68
N LEU A 21 15.97 6.11 5.51
CA LEU A 21 16.19 6.19 6.97
C LEU A 21 17.68 6.35 7.29
N PHE A 22 18.56 5.66 6.58
CA PHE A 22 20.00 5.80 6.68
C PHE A 22 20.41 7.24 6.40
N ALA A 23 20.07 7.79 5.23
CA ALA A 23 20.41 9.16 4.88
C ALA A 23 19.92 10.17 5.95
N TRP A 24 18.70 9.98 6.46
CA TRP A 24 18.13 10.83 7.50
C TRP A 24 18.88 10.72 8.83
N PHE A 25 18.97 9.52 9.43
CA PHE A 25 19.58 9.34 10.75
C PHE A 25 21.09 9.51 10.75
N TYR A 26 21.77 8.99 9.72
CA TYR A 26 23.22 9.09 9.56
C TYR A 26 23.66 10.55 9.38
N GLY A 27 22.97 11.28 8.50
CA GLY A 27 23.24 12.71 8.29
C GLY A 27 22.91 13.55 9.53
N ALA A 28 21.78 13.29 10.18
CA ALA A 28 21.41 13.98 11.41
C ALA A 28 22.42 13.73 12.56
N ALA A 29 22.89 12.49 12.73
CA ALA A 29 23.89 12.17 13.74
C ALA A 29 25.21 12.93 13.50
N ASN A 30 25.67 13.01 12.26
CA ASN A 30 26.88 13.78 11.90
C ASN A 30 26.74 15.29 12.16
N LEU A 31 25.56 15.85 11.90
CA LEU A 31 25.29 17.26 12.19
C LEU A 31 25.20 17.53 13.70
N LEU A 32 24.58 16.63 14.45
CA LEU A 32 24.43 16.76 15.90
C LEU A 32 25.75 16.57 16.64
N SER A 33 26.61 15.66 16.17
CA SER A 33 27.92 15.41 16.80
C SER A 33 28.86 16.61 16.72
N ALA A 34 28.64 17.56 15.80
CA ALA A 34 29.38 18.82 15.75
C ALA A 34 29.18 19.71 17.01
N TYR A 35 28.10 19.49 17.76
CA TYR A 35 27.81 20.19 19.02
C TYR A 35 28.34 19.47 20.26
N THR A 36 28.95 18.29 20.09
CA THR A 36 29.55 17.54 21.20
C THR A 36 30.93 18.13 21.53
N PRO A 37 31.19 18.61 22.76
CA PRO A 37 32.40 19.39 23.07
C PRO A 37 33.64 18.54 23.35
N TRP A 38 33.56 17.22 23.20
CA TRP A 38 34.67 16.29 23.39
C TRP A 38 34.77 15.34 22.18
N GLN A 39 35.93 14.71 22.04
CA GLN A 39 36.19 13.68 21.04
C GLN A 39 37.01 12.54 21.66
N ILE A 40 36.86 11.34 21.12
CA ILE A 40 37.66 10.17 21.48
C ILE A 40 38.65 9.83 20.37
N ARG A 41 39.80 9.27 20.74
CA ARG A 41 40.86 8.86 19.81
C ARG A 41 41.08 7.35 19.92
N PRO A 42 40.37 6.53 19.14
CA PRO A 42 40.42 5.08 19.24
C PRO A 42 41.63 4.45 18.54
N ALA A 43 42.45 5.25 17.85
CA ALA A 43 43.57 4.79 17.04
C ALA A 43 44.65 4.09 17.87
N LEU A 44 45.08 2.92 17.39
CA LEU A 44 46.24 2.21 17.95
C LEU A 44 47.55 2.75 17.34
N PRO A 45 48.68 2.73 18.06
CA PRO A 45 49.93 3.37 17.61
C PRO A 45 50.45 2.88 16.24
N PHE A 46 50.19 1.62 15.89
CA PHE A 46 50.66 1.04 14.63
C PHE A 46 49.77 1.37 13.43
N GLU A 47 48.53 1.86 13.65
CA GLU A 47 47.59 2.09 12.56
C GLU A 47 48.04 3.24 11.65
N ALA A 48 48.85 4.16 12.16
CA ALA A 48 49.48 5.21 11.35
C ALA A 48 50.39 4.66 10.23
N ALA A 49 50.84 3.40 10.33
CA ALA A 49 51.65 2.74 9.30
C ALA A 49 50.80 2.05 8.20
N ILE A 50 49.47 1.99 8.35
CA ILE A 50 48.60 1.38 7.34
C ILE A 50 48.60 2.26 6.09
N PRO A 51 48.97 1.74 4.90
CA PRO A 51 49.03 2.55 3.69
C PRO A 51 47.64 2.92 3.21
N LEU A 52 47.48 4.16 2.75
CA LEU A 52 46.29 4.57 2.02
C LEU A 52 46.31 3.96 0.61
N LEU A 53 45.28 3.18 0.28
CA LEU A 53 45.13 2.53 -1.02
C LEU A 53 43.79 2.93 -1.68
N PRO A 54 43.76 4.02 -2.47
CA PRO A 54 42.51 4.57 -3.01
C PRO A 54 41.65 3.59 -3.82
N ALA A 55 42.26 2.58 -4.47
CA ALA A 55 41.55 1.54 -5.22
C ALA A 55 40.58 0.71 -4.35
N TRP A 56 40.86 0.58 -3.04
CA TRP A 56 39.99 -0.13 -2.11
C TRP A 56 38.65 0.57 -1.89
N SER A 57 38.50 1.82 -2.32
CA SER A 57 37.21 2.52 -2.36
C SER A 57 36.15 1.77 -3.17
N ALA A 58 36.55 0.99 -4.18
CA ALA A 58 35.63 0.13 -4.92
C ALA A 58 35.04 -0.99 -4.05
N VAL A 59 35.87 -1.60 -3.20
CA VAL A 59 35.44 -2.64 -2.25
C VAL A 59 34.59 -2.01 -1.14
N TYR A 60 35.01 -0.84 -0.63
CA TYR A 60 34.25 -0.07 0.35
C TYR A 60 32.83 0.24 -0.12
N LEU A 61 32.70 0.77 -1.35
CA LEU A 61 31.42 1.12 -1.97
C LEU A 61 30.60 -0.08 -2.45
N SER A 62 31.13 -1.31 -2.34
CA SER A 62 30.41 -2.52 -2.75
C SER A 62 29.39 -3.01 -1.71
N MET A 63 29.47 -2.55 -0.46
CA MET A 63 28.59 -2.99 0.63
C MET A 63 27.08 -2.85 0.30
N PRO A 64 26.59 -1.72 -0.26
CA PRO A 64 25.18 -1.61 -0.67
C PRO A 64 24.75 -2.68 -1.69
N LEU A 65 25.64 -3.14 -2.56
CA LEU A 65 25.34 -4.21 -3.53
C LEU A 65 25.07 -5.54 -2.82
N MET A 66 25.81 -5.83 -1.75
CA MET A 66 25.58 -7.00 -0.91
C MET A 66 24.21 -6.94 -0.23
N LEU A 67 23.79 -5.77 0.26
CA LEU A 67 22.45 -5.57 0.83
C LEU A 67 21.34 -5.72 -0.22
N LEU A 68 21.53 -5.18 -1.42
CA LEU A 68 20.60 -5.36 -2.54
C LEU A 68 20.51 -6.82 -2.97
N TRP A 69 21.61 -7.56 -2.92
CA TRP A 69 21.60 -9.00 -3.16
C TRP A 69 20.76 -9.74 -2.11
N GLY A 70 20.86 -9.34 -0.84
CA GLY A 70 19.97 -9.78 0.24
C GLY A 70 18.49 -9.51 -0.07
N ALA A 71 18.17 -8.29 -0.50
CA ALA A 71 16.81 -7.91 -0.90
C ALA A 71 16.27 -8.77 -2.06
N TRP A 72 17.11 -9.23 -2.98
CA TRP A 72 16.69 -10.05 -4.12
C TRP A 72 16.61 -11.55 -3.79
N ARG A 73 17.54 -12.08 -3.01
CA ARG A 73 17.76 -13.53 -2.84
C ARG A 73 17.02 -14.15 -1.66
N LEU A 74 16.80 -13.38 -0.59
CA LEU A 74 16.27 -13.87 0.68
C LEU A 74 14.74 -14.05 0.64
N GLU A 75 14.22 -14.95 1.47
CA GLU A 75 12.79 -15.03 1.74
C GLU A 75 12.30 -13.82 2.54
N TRP A 76 11.00 -13.50 2.42
CA TRP A 76 10.45 -12.26 2.97
C TRP A 76 10.60 -12.11 4.49
N THR A 77 10.55 -13.20 5.24
CA THR A 77 10.78 -13.19 6.70
C THR A 77 12.21 -12.82 7.02
N THR A 78 13.17 -13.31 6.23
CA THR A 78 14.60 -13.01 6.36
C THR A 78 14.94 -11.62 5.80
N GLN A 79 14.28 -11.15 4.73
CA GLN A 79 14.36 -9.76 4.26
C GLN A 79 13.91 -8.80 5.37
N TRP A 80 12.78 -9.09 6.04
CA TRP A 80 12.31 -8.30 7.18
C TRP A 80 13.26 -8.36 8.38
N ARG A 81 13.80 -9.55 8.70
CA ARG A 81 14.81 -9.71 9.75
C ARG A 81 16.03 -8.84 9.47
N LEU A 82 16.57 -8.93 8.25
CA LEU A 82 17.72 -8.14 7.81
C LEU A 82 17.43 -6.65 7.97
N PHE A 83 16.32 -6.16 7.43
CA PHE A 83 15.89 -4.77 7.59
C PHE A 83 15.81 -4.33 9.06
N ALA A 84 15.18 -5.13 9.93
CA ALA A 84 15.01 -4.79 11.34
C ALA A 84 16.34 -4.76 12.12
N VAL A 85 17.26 -5.67 11.80
CA VAL A 85 18.60 -5.72 12.41
C VAL A 85 19.42 -4.51 11.95
N LEU A 86 19.48 -4.26 10.64
CA LEU A 86 20.20 -3.09 10.09
C LEU A 86 19.68 -1.77 10.66
N LEU A 87 18.36 -1.64 10.82
CA LEU A 87 17.77 -0.46 11.44
C LEU A 87 18.19 -0.31 12.92
N ALA A 88 18.24 -1.41 13.68
CA ALA A 88 18.70 -1.35 15.07
C ALA A 88 20.19 -0.97 15.16
N GLU A 89 21.03 -1.55 14.29
CA GLU A 89 22.45 -1.22 14.18
C GLU A 89 22.64 0.27 13.86
N LEU A 90 21.91 0.79 12.86
CA LEU A 90 21.92 2.20 12.50
C LEU A 90 21.56 3.10 13.69
N LEU A 91 20.47 2.80 14.39
CA LEU A 91 20.01 3.64 15.51
C LEU A 91 21.00 3.63 16.69
N VAL A 92 21.58 2.47 17.01
CA VAL A 92 22.61 2.37 18.06
C VAL A 92 23.89 3.08 17.63
N ALA A 93 24.34 2.91 16.39
CA ALA A 93 25.53 3.58 15.89
C ALA A 93 25.36 5.11 15.86
N CYS A 94 24.21 5.60 15.37
CA CYS A 94 23.89 7.04 15.39
C CYS A 94 23.92 7.62 16.80
N LEU A 95 23.45 6.87 17.82
CA LEU A 95 23.58 7.30 19.22
C LEU A 95 25.04 7.38 19.64
N CYS A 96 25.86 6.38 19.30
CA CYS A 96 27.29 6.38 19.58
C CYS A 96 28.02 7.53 18.86
N PHE A 97 27.72 7.82 17.60
CA PHE A 97 28.34 8.91 16.84
C PHE A 97 28.13 10.28 17.49
N VAL A 98 26.97 10.50 18.11
CA VAL A 98 26.68 11.74 18.83
C VAL A 98 27.37 11.79 20.20
N LEU A 99 27.36 10.68 20.94
CA LEU A 99 27.89 10.63 22.31
C LEU A 99 29.41 10.47 22.37
N LEU A 100 29.99 9.78 21.39
CA LEU A 100 31.40 9.36 21.31
C LEU A 100 31.97 9.73 19.92
N PRO A 101 31.94 11.00 19.51
CA PRO A 101 32.51 11.40 18.23
C PRO A 101 34.01 11.12 18.22
N VAL A 102 34.48 10.55 17.12
CA VAL A 102 35.87 10.13 16.95
C VAL A 102 36.65 11.24 16.25
N ASP A 103 37.84 11.51 16.77
CA ASP A 103 38.89 12.26 16.09
C ASP A 103 39.80 11.25 15.38
N THR A 104 39.79 11.26 14.04
CA THR A 104 40.55 10.30 13.23
C THR A 104 42.04 10.62 13.29
N ALA A 105 42.86 9.59 13.53
CA ALA A 105 44.31 9.76 13.61
C ALA A 105 45.02 9.73 12.24
N PHE A 106 44.28 9.53 11.16
CA PHE A 106 44.84 9.51 9.81
C PHE A 106 45.04 10.93 9.29
N PRO A 107 46.22 11.23 8.68
CA PRO A 107 46.45 12.54 8.10
C PRO A 107 45.53 12.78 6.91
N LEU A 108 45.18 14.05 6.66
CA LEU A 108 44.55 14.47 5.41
C LEU A 108 45.46 14.10 4.24
N ALA A 109 45.10 13.05 3.52
CA ALA A 109 45.90 12.55 2.41
C ALA A 109 45.35 13.05 1.07
N GLU A 110 46.18 13.75 0.32
CA GLU A 110 45.89 14.12 -1.07
C GLU A 110 46.05 12.89 -1.98
N THR A 111 44.94 12.27 -2.34
CA THR A 111 44.94 11.15 -3.31
C THR A 111 45.09 11.68 -4.74
N THR A 112 46.00 11.10 -5.53
CA THR A 112 46.18 11.42 -6.95
C THR A 112 45.93 10.20 -7.85
N GLY A 113 45.67 10.41 -9.14
CA GLY A 113 45.57 9.36 -10.15
C GLY A 113 44.14 8.81 -10.37
N PHE A 114 44.04 7.72 -11.13
CA PHE A 114 42.76 7.17 -11.65
C PHE A 114 41.69 6.92 -10.58
N TRP A 115 42.10 6.48 -9.38
CA TRP A 115 41.19 6.12 -8.29
C TRP A 115 40.76 7.30 -7.42
N GLN A 116 41.34 8.48 -7.61
CA GLN A 116 41.05 9.69 -6.82
C GLN A 116 39.55 10.03 -6.77
N PRO A 117 38.81 10.10 -7.90
CA PRO A 117 37.40 10.50 -7.85
C PRO A 117 36.54 9.54 -7.04
N LEU A 118 36.84 8.23 -7.12
CA LEU A 118 36.12 7.20 -6.39
C LEU A 118 36.39 7.28 -4.89
N HIS A 119 37.65 7.54 -4.51
CA HIS A 119 38.02 7.76 -3.11
C HIS A 119 37.37 9.03 -2.55
N GLN A 120 37.41 10.14 -3.28
CA GLN A 120 36.74 11.38 -2.85
C GLN A 120 35.24 11.19 -2.67
N PHE A 121 34.58 10.44 -3.55
CA PHE A 121 33.18 10.08 -3.39
C PHE A 121 32.93 9.23 -2.13
N ALA A 122 33.78 8.24 -1.87
CA ALA A 122 33.70 7.42 -0.66
C ALA A 122 33.87 8.26 0.61
N THR A 123 34.85 9.16 0.66
CA THR A 123 35.07 10.09 1.79
C THR A 123 33.88 11.03 1.97
N ALA A 124 33.31 11.56 0.89
CA ALA A 124 32.14 12.43 0.96
C ALA A 124 30.91 11.71 1.56
N LEU A 125 30.74 10.42 1.26
CA LEU A 125 29.67 9.60 1.85
C LEU A 125 29.95 9.18 3.29
N ALA A 126 31.22 8.99 3.66
CA ALA A 126 31.60 8.58 5.01
C ALA A 126 31.25 9.65 6.06
N LEU A 127 31.28 10.93 5.68
CA LEU A 127 31.15 12.06 6.61
C LEU A 127 32.27 12.09 7.67
N GLU A 128 32.43 13.23 8.34
CA GLU A 128 33.61 13.51 9.17
C GLU A 128 33.58 12.89 10.56
N ARG A 129 32.40 12.55 11.11
CA ARG A 129 32.24 12.24 12.54
C ARG A 129 31.62 10.87 12.84
N ASN A 130 31.29 10.09 11.81
CA ASN A 130 30.51 8.86 11.93
C ASN A 130 31.40 7.59 11.90
N HIS A 131 32.29 7.45 12.90
CA HIS A 131 33.29 6.36 12.90
C HIS A 131 32.95 5.18 13.81
N LEU A 132 32.77 5.39 15.12
CA LEU A 132 32.61 4.31 16.11
C LEU A 132 31.12 4.12 16.48
N PRO A 133 30.52 2.93 16.28
CA PRO A 133 31.03 1.73 15.64
C PRO A 133 30.97 1.76 14.10
N SER A 134 31.84 1.00 13.43
CA SER A 134 31.86 0.94 11.97
C SER A 134 30.59 0.28 11.41
N LEU A 135 29.73 1.09 10.77
CA LEU A 135 28.53 0.60 10.10
C LEU A 135 28.85 -0.24 8.86
N HIS A 136 29.96 0.02 8.16
CA HIS A 136 30.40 -0.82 7.05
C HIS A 136 30.67 -2.26 7.50
N MET A 137 31.41 -2.40 8.61
CA MET A 137 31.68 -3.72 9.19
C MET A 137 30.40 -4.37 9.71
N ALA A 138 29.56 -3.62 10.44
CA ALA A 138 28.31 -4.14 11.00
C ALA A 138 27.36 -4.64 9.89
N PHE A 139 27.07 -3.80 8.90
CA PHE A 139 26.14 -4.14 7.81
C PHE A 139 26.65 -5.27 6.93
N ALA A 140 27.94 -5.29 6.60
CA ALA A 140 28.52 -6.36 5.78
C ALA A 140 28.48 -7.71 6.50
N LEU A 141 28.83 -7.74 7.79
CA LEU A 141 28.72 -8.93 8.62
C LEU A 141 27.28 -9.42 8.74
N THR A 142 26.34 -8.52 9.03
CA THR A 142 24.91 -8.85 9.12
C THR A 142 24.34 -9.34 7.78
N ALA A 143 24.79 -8.78 6.66
CA ALA A 143 24.44 -9.28 5.33
C ALA A 143 24.99 -10.69 5.08
N ALA A 144 26.25 -10.97 5.45
CA ALA A 144 26.83 -12.31 5.33
C ALA A 144 26.07 -13.33 6.18
N LEU A 145 25.74 -12.98 7.43
CA LEU A 145 24.97 -13.80 8.35
C LEU A 145 23.57 -14.15 7.80
N ALA A 146 22.93 -13.21 7.10
CA ALA A 146 21.64 -13.43 6.45
C ALA A 146 21.76 -14.29 5.18
N LEU A 147 22.71 -13.95 4.30
CA LEU A 147 22.88 -14.58 2.98
C LEU A 147 23.40 -16.02 3.06
N GLN A 148 24.28 -16.34 4.02
CA GLN A 148 24.88 -17.68 4.12
C GLN A 148 23.83 -18.80 4.22
N ALA A 149 22.70 -18.54 4.86
CA ALA A 149 21.63 -19.52 5.05
C ALA A 149 20.92 -19.86 3.72
N ALA A 150 20.94 -18.94 2.75
CA ALA A 150 20.30 -19.09 1.45
C ALA A 150 21.27 -19.53 0.34
N LEU A 151 22.54 -19.78 0.67
CA LEU A 151 23.62 -20.04 -0.29
C LEU A 151 24.28 -21.43 -0.07
N PRO A 152 24.76 -22.07 -1.16
CA PRO A 152 25.61 -23.27 -1.07
C PRO A 152 27.00 -22.92 -0.49
N PRO A 153 27.82 -23.91 -0.10
CA PRO A 153 29.11 -23.67 0.57
C PRO A 153 30.03 -22.65 -0.11
N ALA A 154 30.18 -22.72 -1.43
CA ALA A 154 30.98 -21.75 -2.19
C ALA A 154 30.41 -20.31 -2.08
N GLY A 155 29.09 -20.17 -2.11
CA GLY A 155 28.42 -18.89 -1.92
C GLY A 155 28.55 -18.37 -0.48
N ARG A 156 28.60 -19.26 0.52
CA ARG A 156 28.88 -18.89 1.92
C ARG A 156 30.29 -18.32 2.05
N LEU A 157 31.29 -19.02 1.51
CA LEU A 157 32.67 -18.53 1.49
C LEU A 157 32.74 -17.16 0.80
N LEU A 158 32.08 -16.99 -0.35
CA LEU A 158 32.03 -15.72 -1.06
C LEU A 158 31.50 -14.57 -0.18
N VAL A 159 30.35 -14.74 0.50
CA VAL A 159 29.78 -13.65 1.31
C VAL A 159 30.61 -13.34 2.56
N TRP A 160 31.26 -14.33 3.16
CA TRP A 160 32.16 -14.13 4.29
C TRP A 160 33.45 -13.42 3.86
N CYS A 161 34.06 -13.83 2.75
CA CYS A 161 35.21 -13.14 2.16
C CYS A 161 34.85 -11.71 1.77
N TRP A 162 33.67 -11.50 1.15
CA TRP A 162 33.21 -10.17 0.78
C TRP A 162 33.04 -9.28 2.02
N ALA A 163 32.40 -9.77 3.09
CA ALA A 163 32.26 -9.00 4.33
C ALA A 163 33.61 -8.65 4.97
N ALA A 164 34.55 -9.60 4.99
CA ALA A 164 35.91 -9.36 5.49
C ALA A 164 36.64 -8.31 4.64
N LEU A 165 36.53 -8.38 3.32
CA LEU A 165 37.10 -7.40 2.39
C LEU A 165 36.50 -6.00 2.55
N VAL A 166 35.18 -5.90 2.78
CA VAL A 166 34.53 -4.62 3.10
C VAL A 166 35.08 -4.07 4.42
N GLY A 167 35.19 -4.88 5.47
CA GLY A 167 35.83 -4.47 6.73
C GLY A 167 37.25 -3.95 6.53
N LEU A 168 38.11 -4.74 5.87
CA LEU A 168 39.50 -4.35 5.58
C LEU A 168 39.59 -3.09 4.72
N SER A 169 38.67 -2.92 3.75
CA SER A 169 38.67 -1.75 2.88
C SER A 169 38.58 -0.45 3.67
N THR A 170 37.87 -0.44 4.80
CA THR A 170 37.74 0.75 5.64
C THR A 170 39.05 1.19 6.28
N LEU A 171 39.97 0.26 6.55
CA LEU A 171 41.31 0.57 7.06
C LEU A 171 42.17 1.14 5.94
N PHE A 172 42.16 0.51 4.76
CA PHE A 172 42.97 0.94 3.61
C PHE A 172 42.48 2.23 2.95
N THR A 173 41.24 2.64 3.19
CA THR A 173 40.71 3.95 2.78
C THR A 173 40.76 4.98 3.91
N HIS A 174 41.43 4.65 5.03
CA HIS A 174 41.58 5.52 6.22
C HIS A 174 40.24 6.05 6.77
N GLN A 175 39.16 5.27 6.62
CA GLN A 175 37.81 5.66 7.08
C GLN A 175 37.53 5.19 8.51
N HIS A 176 38.20 4.15 9.00
CA HIS A 176 37.96 3.58 10.32
C HIS A 176 39.26 3.07 10.96
N HIS A 177 39.28 3.04 12.29
CA HIS A 177 40.29 2.42 13.13
C HIS A 177 39.89 0.98 13.51
N LEU A 178 40.81 0.11 13.94
CA LEU A 178 40.48 -1.29 14.26
C LEU A 178 39.44 -1.43 15.38
N LEU A 179 39.45 -0.51 16.35
CA LEU A 179 38.45 -0.49 17.40
C LEU A 179 37.04 -0.23 16.84
N ASP A 180 36.92 0.58 15.78
CA ASP A 180 35.65 0.83 15.10
C ASP A 180 35.11 -0.45 14.45
N LEU A 181 35.99 -1.23 13.83
CA LEU A 181 35.65 -2.52 13.21
C LEU A 181 35.25 -3.55 14.28
N ALA A 182 36.00 -3.62 15.38
CA ALA A 182 35.69 -4.52 16.49
C ALA A 182 34.33 -4.18 17.12
N ALA A 183 34.05 -2.89 17.33
CA ALA A 183 32.76 -2.41 17.83
C ALA A 183 31.64 -2.65 16.82
N GLY A 184 31.88 -2.48 15.52
CA GLY A 184 30.94 -2.79 14.44
C GLY A 184 30.59 -4.27 14.39
N MET A 185 31.58 -5.16 14.53
CA MET A 185 31.37 -6.60 14.62
C MET A 185 30.59 -6.99 15.88
N ALA A 186 30.95 -6.44 17.04
CA ALA A 186 30.22 -6.67 18.28
C ALA A 186 28.75 -6.20 18.16
N LEU A 187 28.51 -5.02 17.58
CA LEU A 187 27.19 -4.48 17.33
C LEU A 187 26.37 -5.42 16.43
N ALA A 188 26.93 -5.89 15.31
CA ALA A 188 26.24 -6.80 14.39
C ALA A 188 25.87 -8.13 15.05
N LEU A 189 26.80 -8.75 15.78
CA LEU A 189 26.53 -10.00 16.49
C LEU A 189 25.44 -9.82 17.58
N ALA A 190 25.51 -8.72 18.34
CA ALA A 190 24.51 -8.40 19.35
C ALA A 190 23.14 -8.14 18.73
N ALA A 191 23.05 -7.30 17.70
CA ALA A 191 21.80 -6.98 17.03
C ALA A 191 21.18 -8.21 16.35
N TRP A 192 22.00 -9.02 15.66
CA TRP A 192 21.57 -10.27 15.02
C TRP A 192 20.97 -11.28 16.00
N ARG A 193 21.44 -11.27 17.25
CA ARG A 193 20.95 -12.14 18.34
C ARG A 193 19.74 -11.57 19.06
N MET A 194 19.74 -10.26 19.33
CA MET A 194 18.76 -9.62 20.23
C MET A 194 17.50 -9.12 19.52
N VAL A 195 17.58 -8.72 18.25
CA VAL A 195 16.45 -8.13 17.51
C VAL A 195 15.40 -9.16 17.05
N PRO A 196 15.76 -10.32 16.46
CA PRO A 196 14.79 -11.26 15.90
C PRO A 196 13.72 -11.77 16.87
N PRO A 197 14.03 -12.07 18.16
CA PRO A 197 13.02 -12.47 19.15
C PRO A 197 11.86 -11.48 19.33
N TYR A 198 12.01 -10.23 18.90
CA TYR A 198 10.96 -9.20 18.95
C TYR A 198 10.42 -8.88 17.55
N ALA A 199 11.31 -8.64 16.58
CA ALA A 199 10.94 -8.21 15.24
C ALA A 199 10.29 -9.33 14.40
N CYS A 200 10.66 -10.59 14.65
CA CYS A 200 10.19 -11.76 13.89
C CYS A 200 9.11 -12.55 14.62
N ARG A 201 8.51 -12.01 15.70
CA ARG A 201 7.35 -12.64 16.36
C ARG A 201 6.21 -12.85 15.35
N PRO A 202 5.41 -13.93 15.46
CA PRO A 202 4.30 -14.18 14.52
C PRO A 202 3.35 -12.99 14.37
N ARG A 203 3.04 -12.29 15.48
CA ARG A 203 2.20 -11.08 15.48
C ARG A 203 2.82 -9.93 14.67
N CYS A 204 4.14 -9.76 14.73
CA CYS A 204 4.86 -8.72 13.98
C CYS A 204 4.87 -9.05 12.49
N LEU A 205 5.29 -10.27 12.14
CA LEU A 205 5.31 -10.75 10.76
C LEU A 205 3.92 -10.71 10.10
N ARG A 206 2.86 -11.05 10.85
CA ARG A 206 1.47 -10.88 10.40
C ARG A 206 1.13 -9.42 10.06
N ARG A 207 1.55 -8.47 10.91
CA ARG A 207 1.31 -7.03 10.68
C ARG A 207 2.08 -6.52 9.46
N VAL A 208 3.32 -6.99 9.27
CA VAL A 208 4.15 -6.66 8.11
C VAL A 208 3.50 -7.19 6.83
N ARG A 209 3.09 -8.46 6.82
CA ARG A 209 2.36 -9.07 5.70
C ARG A 209 1.08 -8.30 5.38
N LEU A 210 0.25 -8.02 6.38
CA LEU A 210 -0.98 -7.24 6.19
C LEU A 210 -0.65 -5.84 5.62
N GLY A 211 0.36 -5.16 6.16
CA GLY A 211 0.80 -3.85 5.66
C GLY A 211 1.19 -3.91 4.19
N TRP A 212 1.94 -4.93 3.79
CA TRP A 212 2.33 -5.16 2.40
C TRP A 212 1.13 -5.44 1.50
N LEU A 213 0.22 -6.31 1.91
CA LEU A 213 -1.01 -6.61 1.14
C LEU A 213 -1.85 -5.36 0.92
N LEU A 214 -1.98 -4.49 1.94
CA LEU A 214 -2.69 -3.22 1.79
C LEU A 214 -2.00 -2.33 0.74
N CYS A 215 -0.67 -2.20 0.79
CA CYS A 215 0.08 -1.40 -0.18
C CYS A 215 -0.03 -1.94 -1.62
N VAL A 216 0.12 -3.26 -1.80
CA VAL A 216 0.05 -3.90 -3.12
C VAL A 216 -1.32 -3.71 -3.76
N ASN A 217 -2.40 -3.91 -2.99
CA ASN A 217 -3.75 -3.70 -3.51
C ASN A 217 -4.01 -2.21 -3.82
N GLN A 218 -3.60 -1.29 -2.95
CA GLN A 218 -3.72 0.15 -3.23
C GLN A 218 -2.97 0.57 -4.50
N GLN A 219 -1.78 0.02 -4.73
CA GLN A 219 -1.02 0.26 -5.95
C GLN A 219 -1.72 -0.32 -7.18
N ALA A 220 -2.27 -1.54 -7.09
CA ALA A 220 -3.05 -2.15 -8.16
C ALA A 220 -4.27 -1.28 -8.53
N PHE A 221 -5.03 -0.81 -7.55
CA PHE A 221 -6.18 0.07 -7.79
C PHE A 221 -5.74 1.40 -8.43
N ALA A 222 -4.66 2.01 -7.94
CA ALA A 222 -4.15 3.27 -8.47
C ALA A 222 -3.69 3.15 -9.93
N ARG A 223 -3.14 2.00 -10.34
CA ARG A 223 -2.79 1.70 -11.73
C ARG A 223 -4.00 1.52 -12.62
N ARG A 224 -5.11 0.96 -12.10
CA ARG A 224 -6.37 0.83 -12.84
C ARG A 224 -6.99 2.21 -13.11
N HIS A 225 -7.05 3.08 -12.11
CA HIS A 225 -7.60 4.42 -12.29
C HIS A 225 -7.09 5.44 -11.25
N LEU A 226 -6.75 6.65 -11.70
CA LEU A 226 -6.22 7.74 -10.86
C LEU A 226 -7.10 8.09 -9.65
N ARG A 227 -8.42 7.89 -9.75
CA ARG A 227 -9.39 8.06 -8.63
C ARG A 227 -8.99 7.26 -7.40
N TYR A 228 -8.52 6.03 -7.59
CA TYR A 228 -8.15 5.14 -6.49
C TYR A 228 -6.81 5.55 -5.87
N GLY A 229 -5.92 6.18 -6.65
CA GLY A 229 -4.72 6.83 -6.12
C GLY A 229 -5.07 7.95 -5.14
N TRP A 230 -6.00 8.83 -5.52
CA TRP A 230 -6.49 9.90 -4.63
C TRP A 230 -7.19 9.38 -3.37
N ILE A 231 -8.02 8.34 -3.50
CA ILE A 231 -8.65 7.69 -2.35
C ILE A 231 -7.57 7.12 -1.42
N SER A 232 -6.58 6.41 -1.97
CA SER A 232 -5.48 5.82 -1.18
C SER A 232 -4.68 6.88 -0.42
N LEU A 233 -4.39 8.02 -1.05
CA LEU A 233 -3.72 9.15 -0.41
C LEU A 233 -4.57 9.73 0.74
N LEU A 234 -5.86 9.99 0.49
CA LEU A 234 -6.76 10.53 1.52
C LEU A 234 -6.90 9.58 2.71
N LEU A 235 -6.96 8.28 2.45
CA LEU A 235 -7.00 7.25 3.48
C LEU A 235 -5.68 7.17 4.27
N ALA A 236 -4.53 7.33 3.62
CA ALA A 236 -3.24 7.43 4.29
C ALA A 236 -3.18 8.65 5.23
N VAL A 237 -3.65 9.82 4.79
CA VAL A 237 -3.78 11.02 5.63
C VAL A 237 -4.71 10.76 6.82
N GLN A 238 -5.87 10.14 6.60
CA GLN A 238 -6.79 9.77 7.68
C GLN A 238 -6.17 8.80 8.69
N ARG A 239 -5.28 7.91 8.25
CA ARG A 239 -4.54 7.00 9.15
C ARG A 239 -3.55 7.75 10.04
N LEU A 240 -3.01 8.88 9.59
CA LEU A 240 -2.15 9.75 10.42
C LEU A 240 -2.99 10.56 11.41
N ILE A 241 -4.07 11.22 10.95
CA ILE A 241 -4.89 12.12 11.78
C ILE A 241 -5.76 11.34 12.79
N ARG A 242 -6.41 10.26 12.33
CA ARG A 242 -7.33 9.44 13.16
C ARG A 242 -6.98 7.95 13.02
N PRO A 243 -5.92 7.45 13.68
CA PRO A 243 -5.36 6.13 13.40
C PRO A 243 -6.34 4.95 13.50
N ARG A 244 -7.28 4.98 14.44
CA ARG A 244 -8.30 3.92 14.57
C ARG A 244 -9.25 3.92 13.36
N ARG A 245 -9.82 5.08 13.03
CA ARG A 245 -10.74 5.27 11.90
C ARG A 245 -10.04 5.07 10.55
N GLY A 246 -8.84 5.63 10.36
CA GLY A 246 -8.08 5.44 9.13
C GLY A 246 -7.72 3.99 8.87
N ARG A 247 -7.38 3.20 9.91
CA ARG A 247 -7.19 1.75 9.76
C ARG A 247 -8.47 1.02 9.34
N LEU A 248 -9.60 1.36 9.95
CA LEU A 248 -10.90 0.80 9.57
C LEU A 248 -11.21 1.09 8.09
N LEU A 249 -11.08 2.35 7.67
CA LEU A 249 -11.35 2.78 6.30
C LEU A 249 -10.41 2.12 5.28
N ILE A 250 -9.09 2.09 5.53
CA ILE A 250 -8.14 1.45 4.61
C ILE A 250 -8.43 -0.04 4.46
N ARG A 251 -8.68 -0.74 5.57
CA ARG A 251 -8.92 -2.19 5.53
C ARG A 251 -10.24 -2.53 4.85
N GLY A 252 -11.29 -1.76 5.12
CA GLY A 252 -12.59 -1.92 4.46
C GLY A 252 -12.49 -1.62 2.97
N PHE A 253 -11.89 -0.47 2.60
CA PHE A 253 -11.68 -0.11 1.20
C PHE A 253 -10.87 -1.16 0.46
N VAL A 254 -9.72 -1.58 1.00
CA VAL A 254 -8.87 -2.57 0.32
C VAL A 254 -9.55 -3.93 0.20
N PHE A 255 -10.19 -4.43 1.27
CA PHE A 255 -10.84 -5.73 1.22
C PHE A 255 -12.02 -5.73 0.24
N LEU A 256 -12.94 -4.78 0.37
CA LEU A 256 -14.13 -4.71 -0.46
C LEU A 256 -13.78 -4.43 -1.92
N GLN A 257 -12.88 -3.48 -2.19
CA GLN A 257 -12.45 -3.17 -3.57
C GLN A 257 -11.70 -4.35 -4.20
N ALA A 258 -10.90 -5.10 -3.44
CA ALA A 258 -10.21 -6.26 -3.98
C ALA A 258 -11.17 -7.39 -4.36
N VAL A 259 -12.27 -7.57 -3.62
CA VAL A 259 -13.33 -8.54 -3.98
C VAL A 259 -14.12 -8.05 -5.18
N ASP A 260 -14.50 -6.78 -5.19
CA ASP A 260 -15.18 -6.07 -6.28
C ASP A 260 -14.40 -6.22 -7.60
N ASP A 261 -13.08 -5.96 -7.59
CA ASP A 261 -12.21 -6.14 -8.75
C ASP A 261 -12.23 -7.58 -9.31
N VAL A 262 -12.43 -8.60 -8.46
CA VAL A 262 -12.56 -9.99 -8.93
C VAL A 262 -13.96 -10.25 -9.51
N MET A 263 -15.01 -9.69 -8.91
CA MET A 263 -16.38 -9.86 -9.39
C MET A 263 -16.62 -9.15 -10.73
N ASP A 264 -16.01 -7.97 -10.91
CA ASP A 264 -16.08 -7.19 -12.15
C ASP A 264 -15.19 -7.74 -13.27
N GLY A 265 -14.28 -8.68 -12.95
CA GLY A 265 -13.34 -9.27 -13.90
C GLY A 265 -12.06 -8.44 -14.13
N ASP A 266 -11.87 -7.35 -13.39
CA ASP A 266 -10.64 -6.54 -13.40
C ASP A 266 -9.42 -7.29 -12.81
N ARG A 267 -9.67 -8.34 -12.03
CA ARG A 267 -8.64 -9.16 -11.40
C ARG A 267 -8.93 -10.65 -11.57
N GLN A 268 -8.02 -11.33 -12.24
CA GLN A 268 -8.08 -12.78 -12.39
C GLN A 268 -7.63 -13.50 -11.11
N THR A 269 -8.32 -14.59 -10.80
CA THR A 269 -8.02 -15.52 -9.70
C THR A 269 -7.90 -16.94 -10.23
N LYS A 270 -7.28 -17.83 -9.43
CA LYS A 270 -7.15 -19.25 -9.79
C LYS A 270 -8.47 -20.00 -9.61
N GLU A 271 -9.21 -19.68 -8.56
CA GLU A 271 -10.55 -20.19 -8.31
C GLU A 271 -11.59 -19.31 -9.03
N ALA A 272 -12.79 -19.84 -9.27
CA ALA A 272 -13.85 -19.06 -9.90
C ALA A 272 -14.31 -17.90 -8.99
N PRO A 273 -14.65 -16.71 -9.53
CA PRO A 273 -15.08 -15.57 -8.72
C PRO A 273 -16.22 -15.89 -7.74
N ALA A 274 -17.25 -16.61 -8.19
CA ALA A 274 -18.38 -16.99 -7.34
C ALA A 274 -17.94 -17.89 -6.16
N GLU A 275 -17.06 -18.86 -6.41
CA GLU A 275 -16.52 -19.76 -5.36
C GLU A 275 -15.69 -18.99 -4.33
N LEU A 276 -14.84 -18.04 -4.78
CA LEU A 276 -14.10 -17.15 -3.89
C LEU A 276 -15.06 -16.37 -2.99
N ALA A 277 -16.10 -15.77 -3.57
CA ALA A 277 -17.07 -14.98 -2.83
C ALA A 277 -17.80 -15.84 -1.78
N GLU A 278 -18.27 -17.03 -2.15
CA GLU A 278 -18.94 -17.96 -1.22
C GLU A 278 -18.02 -18.38 -0.06
N ARG A 279 -16.77 -18.71 -0.35
CA ARG A 279 -15.77 -19.05 0.66
C ARG A 279 -15.53 -17.89 1.63
N LEU A 280 -15.40 -16.66 1.11
CA LEU A 280 -15.22 -15.46 1.94
C LEU A 280 -16.46 -15.12 2.76
N ILE A 281 -17.66 -15.23 2.19
CA ILE A 281 -18.93 -15.04 2.91
C ILE A 281 -19.05 -16.05 4.05
N ALA A 282 -18.77 -17.32 3.80
CA ALA A 282 -18.83 -18.37 4.83
C ALA A 282 -17.83 -18.13 5.97
N ALA A 283 -16.59 -17.75 5.65
CA ALA A 283 -15.58 -17.39 6.65
C ALA A 283 -16.02 -16.16 7.47
N TRP A 284 -16.54 -15.13 6.79
CA TRP A 284 -17.01 -13.90 7.39
C TRP A 284 -18.18 -14.11 8.36
N GLN A 285 -19.19 -14.88 7.94
CA GLN A 285 -20.36 -15.22 8.76
C GLN A 285 -19.96 -16.02 10.01
N LYS A 286 -19.00 -16.95 9.87
CA LYS A 286 -18.46 -17.73 11.00
C LYS A 286 -17.56 -16.89 11.92
N GLY A 287 -17.06 -15.74 11.46
CA GLY A 287 -16.07 -14.93 12.17
C GLY A 287 -14.74 -15.63 12.37
N ARG A 288 -14.45 -16.67 11.56
CA ARG A 288 -13.24 -17.50 11.63
C ARG A 288 -12.52 -17.44 10.30
N PHE A 289 -11.24 -17.09 10.33
CA PHE A 289 -10.45 -16.82 9.15
C PHE A 289 -9.15 -17.61 9.18
N ASP A 290 -8.82 -18.26 8.08
CA ASP A 290 -7.49 -18.80 7.83
C ASP A 290 -6.57 -17.67 7.38
N GLU A 291 -5.81 -17.10 8.32
CA GLU A 291 -4.91 -15.98 8.06
C GLU A 291 -3.65 -16.37 7.28
N THR A 292 -3.50 -17.63 6.86
CA THR A 292 -2.48 -18.05 5.90
C THR A 292 -2.85 -17.70 4.45
N ASP A 293 -4.16 -17.57 4.19
CA ASP A 293 -4.76 -17.08 2.95
C ASP A 293 -4.83 -15.54 2.97
N ASP A 294 -4.39 -14.91 1.87
CA ASP A 294 -4.28 -13.44 1.80
C ASP A 294 -5.65 -12.74 1.84
N TRP A 295 -6.68 -13.34 1.25
CA TRP A 295 -8.03 -12.78 1.24
C TRP A 295 -8.65 -12.83 2.62
N GLN A 296 -8.53 -13.97 3.30
CA GLN A 296 -9.00 -14.15 4.66
C GLN A 296 -8.20 -13.34 5.68
N LEU A 297 -6.90 -13.08 5.44
CA LEU A 297 -6.13 -12.14 6.26
C LEU A 297 -6.65 -10.70 6.12
N LEU A 298 -6.97 -10.24 4.90
CA LEU A 298 -7.61 -8.93 4.66
C LEU A 298 -9.00 -8.89 5.32
N ALA A 299 -9.80 -9.93 5.14
CA ALA A 299 -11.13 -10.07 5.73
C ALA A 299 -11.07 -10.00 7.26
N ALA A 300 -10.20 -10.79 7.90
CA ALA A 300 -9.99 -10.80 9.34
C ALA A 300 -9.53 -9.43 9.87
N ALA A 301 -8.66 -8.74 9.13
CA ALA A 301 -8.21 -7.41 9.51
C ALA A 301 -9.36 -6.39 9.49
N PHE A 302 -10.22 -6.45 8.47
CA PHE A 302 -11.39 -5.58 8.38
C PHE A 302 -12.45 -5.93 9.42
N TYR A 303 -12.81 -7.21 9.54
CA TYR A 303 -13.76 -7.74 10.53
C TYR A 303 -13.41 -7.31 11.96
N ASN A 304 -12.12 -7.42 12.33
CA ASN A 304 -11.63 -6.98 13.64
C ASN A 304 -11.65 -5.46 13.82
N SER A 305 -11.59 -4.69 12.73
CA SER A 305 -11.64 -3.23 12.80
C SER A 305 -13.07 -2.72 13.04
N LEU A 306 -14.08 -3.48 12.62
CA LEU A 306 -15.50 -3.15 12.79
C LEU A 306 -15.95 -3.11 14.25
N ARG A 307 -15.21 -3.74 15.18
CA ARG A 307 -15.49 -3.64 16.63
C ARG A 307 -15.47 -2.21 17.18
N HIS A 308 -14.97 -1.25 16.40
CA HIS A 308 -14.86 0.15 16.76
C HIS A 308 -16.00 1.01 16.19
N THR A 309 -16.96 0.42 15.46
CA THR A 309 -18.18 1.11 15.04
C THR A 309 -19.22 1.08 16.17
N ALA A 310 -20.25 1.94 16.08
CA ALA A 310 -21.31 2.00 17.09
C ALA A 310 -22.17 0.72 17.15
N ALA A 311 -22.32 0.02 16.02
CA ALA A 311 -23.08 -1.24 15.92
C ALA A 311 -22.26 -2.29 15.14
N PRO A 312 -21.28 -2.95 15.79
CA PRO A 312 -20.36 -3.88 15.13
C PRO A 312 -21.05 -5.03 14.41
N ASP A 313 -22.07 -5.63 15.03
CA ASP A 313 -22.74 -6.81 14.46
C ASP A 313 -23.64 -6.45 13.29
N THR A 314 -24.26 -5.28 13.31
CA THR A 314 -24.96 -4.75 12.14
C THR A 314 -23.99 -4.49 10.99
N ALA A 315 -22.86 -3.81 11.25
CA ALA A 315 -21.87 -3.55 10.21
C ALA A 315 -21.27 -4.85 9.63
N ARG A 316 -21.04 -5.87 10.47
CA ARG A 316 -20.59 -7.19 10.00
C ARG A 316 -21.63 -7.89 9.13
N ARG A 317 -22.92 -7.83 9.49
CA ARG A 317 -24.00 -8.37 8.65
C ARG A 317 -24.09 -7.64 7.32
N GLU A 318 -24.01 -6.31 7.33
CA GLU A 318 -24.03 -5.49 6.10
C GLU A 318 -22.86 -5.81 5.17
N VAL A 319 -21.66 -6.09 5.69
CA VAL A 319 -20.54 -6.57 4.84
C VAL A 319 -20.85 -7.94 4.22
N ALA A 320 -21.39 -8.89 4.98
CA ALA A 320 -21.74 -10.20 4.44
C ALA A 320 -22.80 -10.10 3.34
N GLU A 321 -23.81 -9.24 3.54
CA GLU A 321 -24.82 -8.96 2.53
C GLU A 321 -24.22 -8.28 1.30
N LEU A 322 -23.30 -7.33 1.47
CA LEU A 322 -22.65 -6.65 0.36
C LEU A 322 -21.81 -7.62 -0.49
N LEU A 323 -21.08 -8.54 0.15
CA LEU A 323 -20.36 -9.60 -0.55
C LEU A 323 -21.33 -10.51 -1.33
N GLY A 324 -22.50 -10.81 -0.78
CA GLY A 324 -23.55 -11.56 -1.48
C GLY A 324 -24.07 -10.81 -2.70
N VAL A 325 -24.32 -9.51 -2.58
CA VAL A 325 -24.75 -8.65 -3.69
C VAL A 325 -23.70 -8.64 -4.82
N MET A 326 -22.42 -8.50 -4.49
CA MET A 326 -21.32 -8.54 -5.47
C MET A 326 -21.24 -9.89 -6.20
N ARG A 327 -21.42 -11.01 -5.47
CA ARG A 327 -21.50 -12.36 -6.06
C ARG A 327 -22.70 -12.49 -7.01
N ASP A 328 -23.86 -12.01 -6.59
CA ASP A 328 -25.08 -12.12 -7.39
C ASP A 328 -24.98 -11.29 -8.69
N ASP A 329 -24.33 -10.12 -8.65
CA ASP A 329 -24.01 -9.33 -9.86
C ASP A 329 -23.02 -10.07 -10.79
N ARG A 330 -22.02 -10.78 -10.23
CA ARG A 330 -21.13 -11.63 -11.03
C ARG A 330 -21.88 -12.75 -11.76
N LEU A 331 -22.76 -13.47 -11.07
CA LEU A 331 -23.56 -14.55 -11.66
C LEU A 331 -24.51 -14.01 -12.75
N ARG A 332 -25.11 -12.84 -12.49
CA ARG A 332 -25.93 -12.11 -13.46
C ARG A 332 -25.13 -11.71 -14.71
N ALA A 333 -23.88 -11.27 -14.53
CA ALA A 333 -22.98 -10.92 -15.62
C ALA A 333 -22.64 -12.12 -16.51
N GLU A 334 -22.33 -13.27 -15.90
CA GLU A 334 -22.05 -14.54 -16.60
C GLU A 334 -23.22 -14.99 -17.47
N GLN A 335 -24.45 -14.81 -16.97
CA GLN A 335 -25.66 -15.19 -17.68
C GLN A 335 -26.14 -14.13 -18.69
N ALA A 336 -25.50 -12.95 -18.72
CA ALA A 336 -25.98 -11.78 -19.43
C ALA A 336 -27.48 -11.52 -19.17
N ALA A 337 -27.89 -11.64 -17.90
CA ALA A 337 -29.31 -11.66 -17.56
C ALA A 337 -29.96 -10.29 -17.78
N VAL A 338 -31.13 -10.31 -18.44
CA VAL A 338 -31.94 -9.13 -18.73
C VAL A 338 -33.02 -9.00 -17.66
N TRP A 339 -33.03 -7.90 -16.93
CA TRP A 339 -33.91 -7.68 -15.77
C TRP A 339 -34.93 -6.57 -16.01
N SER A 340 -36.01 -6.57 -15.23
CA SER A 340 -36.96 -5.45 -15.21
C SER A 340 -36.34 -4.20 -14.57
N ALA A 341 -36.87 -3.02 -14.87
CA ALA A 341 -36.45 -1.77 -14.23
C ALA A 341 -36.49 -1.87 -12.69
N ALA A 342 -37.55 -2.48 -12.14
CA ALA A 342 -37.73 -2.66 -10.70
C ALA A 342 -36.65 -3.57 -10.08
N ALA A 343 -36.26 -4.65 -10.76
CA ALA A 343 -35.21 -5.55 -10.29
C ALA A 343 -33.84 -4.87 -10.31
N ILE A 344 -33.51 -4.14 -11.38
CA ILE A 344 -32.26 -3.34 -11.46
C ILE A 344 -32.23 -2.28 -10.36
N GLN A 345 -33.34 -1.58 -10.13
CA GLN A 345 -33.41 -0.56 -9.09
C GLN A 345 -33.29 -1.17 -7.68
N ALA A 346 -33.94 -2.29 -7.41
CA ALA A 346 -33.84 -2.99 -6.13
C ALA A 346 -32.40 -3.43 -5.83
N GLN A 347 -31.70 -3.95 -6.84
CA GLN A 347 -30.30 -4.33 -6.74
C GLN A 347 -29.42 -3.13 -6.40
N HIS A 348 -29.49 -2.05 -7.19
CA HIS A 348 -28.71 -0.83 -6.91
C HIS A 348 -29.01 -0.24 -5.53
N ARG A 349 -30.30 -0.17 -5.16
CA ARG A 349 -30.70 0.29 -3.82
C ARG A 349 -30.01 -0.53 -2.73
N ARG A 350 -29.96 -1.84 -2.89
CA ARG A 350 -29.30 -2.73 -1.93
C ARG A 350 -27.79 -2.45 -1.88
N THR A 351 -27.09 -2.42 -3.01
CA THR A 351 -25.65 -2.16 -3.10
C THR A 351 -25.27 -0.83 -2.45
N PHE A 352 -25.95 0.26 -2.81
CA PHE A 352 -25.62 1.60 -2.34
C PHE A 352 -26.07 1.85 -0.90
N THR A 353 -27.17 1.23 -0.45
CA THR A 353 -27.56 1.28 0.97
C THR A 353 -26.48 0.65 1.85
N LEU A 354 -26.05 -0.57 1.53
CA LEU A 354 -25.03 -1.29 2.29
C LEU A 354 -23.70 -0.53 2.29
N SER A 355 -23.23 -0.11 1.12
CA SER A 355 -21.96 0.61 0.99
C SER A 355 -21.96 1.95 1.72
N LEU A 356 -23.06 2.71 1.64
CA LEU A 356 -23.19 4.00 2.31
C LEU A 356 -23.30 3.83 3.83
N ASN A 357 -24.06 2.84 4.32
CA ASN A 357 -24.14 2.53 5.75
C ASN A 357 -22.78 2.16 6.33
N LEU A 358 -22.01 1.32 5.65
CA LEU A 358 -20.66 0.95 6.09
C LEU A 358 -19.73 2.16 6.17
N LEU A 359 -19.79 3.05 5.17
CA LEU A 359 -19.02 4.29 5.19
C LEU A 359 -19.45 5.18 6.37
N LEU A 360 -20.74 5.45 6.54
CA LEU A 360 -21.27 6.28 7.63
C LEU A 360 -20.92 5.70 9.00
N ALA A 361 -21.05 4.39 9.18
CA ALA A 361 -20.64 3.68 10.38
C ALA A 361 -19.14 3.83 10.66
N ALA A 362 -18.29 3.74 9.63
CA ALA A 362 -16.85 3.96 9.77
C ALA A 362 -16.50 5.41 10.11
N LEU A 363 -17.36 6.37 9.78
CA LEU A 363 -17.19 7.76 10.19
C LEU A 363 -17.76 8.09 11.57
N GLY A 364 -18.44 7.14 12.22
CA GLY A 364 -19.13 7.36 13.50
C GLY A 364 -20.42 8.17 13.35
N SER A 365 -21.00 8.21 12.16
CA SER A 365 -22.24 8.90 11.87
C SER A 365 -23.45 8.04 12.30
N PRO A 366 -24.46 8.61 12.98
CA PRO A 366 -25.72 7.92 13.25
C PRO A 366 -26.62 7.83 12.01
N LEU A 367 -26.43 8.72 11.02
CA LEU A 367 -27.20 8.75 9.78
C LEU A 367 -27.07 7.42 9.04
N ARG A 368 -28.16 6.96 8.45
CA ARG A 368 -28.22 5.76 7.61
C ARG A 368 -28.79 6.08 6.24
N ALA A 369 -28.45 5.26 5.26
CA ALA A 369 -28.85 5.42 3.88
C ALA A 369 -30.37 5.40 3.69
N GLN A 370 -31.10 4.71 4.57
CA GLN A 370 -32.56 4.71 4.62
C GLN A 370 -33.17 6.10 4.90
N GLU A 371 -32.43 7.00 5.55
CA GLU A 371 -32.87 8.37 5.84
C GLU A 371 -32.65 9.30 4.64
N VAL A 372 -31.81 8.91 3.68
CA VAL A 372 -31.48 9.65 2.45
C VAL A 372 -31.67 8.79 1.19
N PRO A 373 -32.86 8.19 0.98
CA PRO A 373 -33.11 7.26 -0.12
C PRO A 373 -32.89 7.90 -1.50
N GLU A 374 -33.10 9.21 -1.63
CA GLU A 374 -32.85 9.96 -2.86
C GLU A 374 -31.38 9.91 -3.28
N LEU A 375 -30.46 9.94 -2.31
CA LEU A 375 -29.04 9.80 -2.60
C LEU A 375 -28.71 8.39 -3.08
N VAL A 376 -29.31 7.37 -2.44
CA VAL A 376 -29.11 5.95 -2.82
C VAL A 376 -29.54 5.74 -4.27
N ASP A 377 -30.73 6.23 -4.63
CA ASP A 377 -31.27 6.12 -5.99
C ASP A 377 -30.42 6.92 -7.00
N ALA A 378 -29.98 8.12 -6.64
CA ALA A 378 -29.13 8.94 -7.50
C ALA A 378 -27.73 8.33 -7.71
N LEU A 379 -27.19 7.61 -6.72
CA LEU A 379 -25.95 6.85 -6.87
C LEU A 379 -26.14 5.64 -7.80
N GLY A 380 -27.26 4.92 -7.66
CA GLY A 380 -27.66 3.82 -8.56
C GLY A 380 -27.72 4.26 -10.01
N TRP A 381 -28.43 5.36 -10.27
CA TRP A 381 -28.46 6.01 -11.58
C TRP A 381 -27.06 6.39 -12.07
N CYS A 382 -26.28 7.06 -11.23
CA CYS A 382 -24.96 7.54 -11.62
C CYS A 382 -24.02 6.40 -11.97
N SER A 383 -24.09 5.26 -11.28
CA SER A 383 -23.30 4.07 -11.58
C SER A 383 -23.70 3.51 -12.94
N THR A 384 -25.01 3.23 -13.11
CA THR A 384 -25.58 2.66 -14.33
C THR A 384 -25.21 3.46 -15.57
N VAL A 385 -25.40 4.78 -15.51
CA VAL A 385 -25.24 5.66 -16.67
C VAL A 385 -23.78 6.06 -16.89
N ARG A 386 -22.94 6.05 -15.85
CA ARG A 386 -21.51 6.36 -16.05
C ARG A 386 -20.78 5.20 -16.68
N ASP A 387 -21.10 3.98 -16.26
CA ASP A 387 -20.33 2.78 -16.57
C ASP A 387 -21.10 1.87 -17.57
N LEU A 388 -22.17 2.37 -18.21
CA LEU A 388 -23.06 1.58 -19.08
C LEU A 388 -22.32 0.77 -20.15
N ARG A 389 -21.31 1.36 -20.81
CA ARG A 389 -20.58 0.69 -21.90
C ARG A 389 -19.68 -0.40 -21.34
N GLU A 390 -18.99 -0.11 -20.26
CA GLU A 390 -18.11 -1.01 -19.53
C GLU A 390 -18.90 -2.19 -18.95
N ASP A 391 -20.02 -1.91 -18.26
CA ASP A 391 -20.95 -2.91 -17.71
C ASP A 391 -21.46 -3.84 -18.82
N LEU A 392 -21.91 -3.25 -19.94
CA LEU A 392 -22.35 -4.04 -21.08
C LEU A 392 -21.22 -4.90 -21.61
N ALA A 393 -20.00 -4.39 -21.77
CA ALA A 393 -18.86 -5.21 -22.20
C ALA A 393 -18.55 -6.36 -21.23
N ALA A 394 -18.75 -6.15 -19.93
CA ALA A 394 -18.42 -7.10 -18.87
C ALA A 394 -19.46 -8.20 -18.63
N GLY A 395 -20.67 -8.10 -19.19
CA GLY A 395 -21.74 -9.06 -18.86
C GLY A 395 -22.97 -8.44 -18.23
N ILE A 396 -22.86 -7.23 -17.69
CA ILE A 396 -23.86 -6.60 -16.85
C ILE A 396 -24.81 -5.75 -17.70
N ILE A 397 -26.06 -6.18 -17.82
CA ILE A 397 -27.10 -5.44 -18.56
C ILE A 397 -27.87 -4.57 -17.57
N ASN A 398 -27.41 -3.33 -17.35
CA ASN A 398 -28.13 -2.32 -16.55
C ASN A 398 -29.14 -1.52 -17.39
N LEU A 399 -29.74 -2.15 -18.39
CA LEU A 399 -30.84 -1.62 -19.19
C LEU A 399 -32.14 -2.37 -18.87
N PRO A 400 -33.25 -1.67 -18.60
CA PRO A 400 -34.55 -2.31 -18.40
C PRO A 400 -34.94 -3.22 -19.56
N ALA A 401 -35.54 -4.37 -19.28
CA ALA A 401 -35.91 -5.37 -20.28
C ALA A 401 -36.81 -4.84 -21.42
N ASP A 402 -37.66 -3.86 -21.15
CA ASP A 402 -38.49 -3.16 -22.13
C ASP A 402 -37.66 -2.28 -23.07
N ILE A 403 -36.62 -1.62 -22.58
CA ILE A 403 -35.66 -0.86 -23.40
C ILE A 403 -34.76 -1.82 -24.17
N TRP A 404 -34.24 -2.86 -23.52
CA TRP A 404 -33.36 -3.85 -24.14
C TRP A 404 -34.00 -4.52 -25.36
N ARG A 405 -35.28 -4.90 -25.27
CA ARG A 405 -36.04 -5.53 -26.36
C ARG A 405 -36.32 -4.61 -27.56
N GLN A 406 -36.24 -3.30 -27.36
CA GLN A 406 -36.43 -2.32 -28.44
C GLN A 406 -35.15 -2.07 -29.25
N LEU A 407 -34.00 -2.56 -28.77
CA LEU A 407 -32.73 -2.34 -29.47
C LEU A 407 -32.64 -3.30 -30.68
N PRO A 408 -32.21 -2.80 -31.85
CA PRO A 408 -32.16 -3.59 -33.07
C PRO A 408 -31.07 -4.68 -33.03
N ALA A 409 -30.06 -4.51 -32.18
CA ALA A 409 -28.96 -5.43 -31.99
C ALA A 409 -28.42 -5.34 -30.56
N ASN A 410 -27.68 -6.35 -30.13
CA ASN A 410 -27.00 -6.34 -28.84
C ASN A 410 -25.90 -5.26 -28.86
N PRO A 411 -25.92 -4.26 -27.96
CA PRO A 411 -24.90 -3.21 -27.88
C PRO A 411 -23.46 -3.68 -27.73
N ARG A 412 -23.23 -4.93 -27.28
CA ARG A 412 -21.89 -5.55 -27.24
C ARG A 412 -21.35 -5.86 -28.63
N GLN A 413 -22.24 -6.26 -29.54
CA GLN A 413 -21.90 -6.64 -30.91
C GLN A 413 -21.95 -5.43 -31.84
N ASP A 414 -22.94 -4.56 -31.62
CA ASP A 414 -23.12 -3.33 -32.37
C ASP A 414 -23.23 -2.12 -31.43
N PRO A 415 -22.12 -1.39 -31.19
CA PRO A 415 -22.13 -0.19 -30.36
C PRO A 415 -23.03 0.94 -30.87
N SER A 416 -23.45 0.92 -32.14
CA SER A 416 -24.36 1.92 -32.70
C SER A 416 -25.77 1.82 -32.09
N ALA A 417 -26.16 0.64 -31.60
CA ALA A 417 -27.42 0.43 -30.87
C ALA A 417 -27.56 1.34 -29.63
N LEU A 418 -26.44 1.85 -29.09
CA LEU A 418 -26.47 2.81 -27.97
C LEU A 418 -27.06 4.18 -28.36
N GLN A 419 -27.15 4.49 -29.65
CA GLN A 419 -27.71 5.74 -30.16
C GLN A 419 -29.20 5.61 -30.51
N HIS A 420 -29.81 4.43 -30.32
CA HIS A 420 -31.20 4.18 -30.65
C HIS A 420 -32.15 5.18 -29.96
N PRO A 421 -33.18 5.73 -30.64
CA PRO A 421 -34.05 6.77 -30.09
C PRO A 421 -34.69 6.42 -28.74
N ALA A 422 -35.14 5.18 -28.57
CA ALA A 422 -35.75 4.72 -27.31
C ALA A 422 -34.77 4.79 -26.12
N LEU A 423 -33.52 4.38 -26.33
CA LEU A 423 -32.48 4.45 -25.30
C LEU A 423 -32.07 5.91 -25.02
N SER A 424 -31.97 6.72 -26.07
CA SER A 424 -31.68 8.15 -25.95
C SER A 424 -32.76 8.89 -25.14
N GLN A 425 -34.03 8.58 -25.37
CA GLN A 425 -35.15 9.10 -24.58
C GLN A 425 -35.08 8.63 -23.13
N TRP A 426 -34.85 7.34 -22.90
CA TRP A 426 -34.70 6.78 -21.55
C TRP A 426 -33.55 7.44 -20.77
N LEU A 427 -32.37 7.59 -21.37
CA LEU A 427 -31.22 8.26 -20.75
C LEU A 427 -31.52 9.71 -20.34
N ARG A 428 -32.29 10.45 -21.15
CA ARG A 428 -32.74 11.81 -20.81
C ARG A 428 -33.70 11.82 -19.62
N GLN A 429 -34.68 10.93 -19.62
CA GLN A 429 -35.66 10.79 -18.54
C GLN A 429 -34.98 10.41 -17.22
N GLU A 430 -34.08 9.44 -17.25
CA GLU A 430 -33.30 8.99 -16.10
C GLU A 430 -32.44 10.13 -15.53
N ARG A 431 -31.78 10.91 -16.39
CA ARG A 431 -31.03 12.09 -15.95
C ARG A 431 -31.92 13.13 -15.26
N GLN A 432 -33.08 13.44 -15.83
CA GLN A 432 -34.02 14.39 -15.22
C GLN A 432 -34.57 13.86 -13.89
N HIS A 433 -34.85 12.57 -13.80
CA HIS A 433 -35.25 11.92 -12.56
C HIS A 433 -34.18 12.03 -11.48
N ALA A 434 -32.91 11.73 -11.81
CA ALA A 434 -31.79 11.86 -10.88
C ALA A 434 -31.59 13.30 -10.36
N LEU A 435 -31.75 14.31 -11.23
CA LEU A 435 -31.69 15.72 -10.79
C LEU A 435 -32.81 16.05 -9.80
N ARG A 436 -34.06 15.62 -10.08
CA ARG A 436 -35.19 15.82 -9.16
C ARG A 436 -34.97 15.13 -7.80
N LEU A 437 -34.38 13.93 -7.78
CA LEU A 437 -33.99 13.26 -6.54
C LEU A 437 -32.99 14.11 -5.74
N LEU A 438 -31.98 14.66 -6.40
CA LEU A 438 -30.98 15.50 -5.74
C LEU A 438 -31.55 16.83 -5.25
N ASP A 439 -32.56 17.39 -5.92
CA ASP A 439 -33.25 18.61 -5.46
C ASP A 439 -34.11 18.32 -4.23
N ARG A 440 -34.85 17.19 -4.21
CA ARG A 440 -35.58 16.71 -3.03
C ARG A 440 -34.66 16.45 -1.84
N LEU A 441 -33.52 15.81 -2.08
CA LEU A 441 -32.50 15.57 -1.06
C LEU A 441 -32.01 16.88 -0.43
N GLU A 442 -31.81 17.92 -1.23
CA GLU A 442 -31.39 19.24 -0.75
C GLU A 442 -32.48 19.93 0.06
N GLN A 443 -33.74 19.84 -0.36
CA GLN A 443 -34.89 20.36 0.40
C GLN A 443 -35.03 19.69 1.77
N ARG A 444 -34.80 18.37 1.84
CA ARG A 444 -34.85 17.58 3.08
C ARG A 444 -33.59 17.67 3.93
N GLN A 445 -32.59 18.47 3.55
CA GLN A 445 -31.35 18.61 4.31
C GLN A 445 -31.54 18.89 5.82
N PRO A 446 -32.50 19.73 6.26
CA PRO A 446 -32.69 20.00 7.68
C PRO A 446 -32.96 18.75 8.54
N GLU A 447 -33.52 17.69 7.97
CA GLU A 447 -33.88 16.45 8.68
C GLU A 447 -32.64 15.70 9.21
N TRP A 448 -31.53 15.75 8.48
CA TRP A 448 -30.28 15.03 8.78
C TRP A 448 -29.08 15.95 9.05
N ALA A 449 -29.29 17.28 9.04
CA ALA A 449 -28.25 18.28 9.28
C ALA A 449 -27.61 18.21 10.69
N ARG A 450 -28.28 17.55 11.64
CA ARG A 450 -27.80 17.36 13.03
C ARG A 450 -26.54 16.51 13.12
N ASP A 451 -26.22 15.74 12.09
CA ASP A 451 -24.97 14.98 11.99
C ASP A 451 -24.01 15.63 10.96
N PRO A 452 -22.99 16.39 11.43
CA PRO A 452 -22.04 17.05 10.54
C PRO A 452 -21.21 16.08 9.69
N ALA A 453 -20.94 14.87 10.20
CA ALA A 453 -20.11 13.89 9.52
C ALA A 453 -20.90 13.26 8.36
N GLY A 454 -22.11 12.77 8.63
CA GLY A 454 -23.03 12.26 7.61
C GLY A 454 -23.40 13.33 6.58
N THR A 455 -23.72 14.54 7.03
CA THR A 455 -24.03 15.69 6.17
C THR A 455 -22.92 15.97 5.15
N ARG A 456 -21.66 15.92 5.59
CA ARG A 456 -20.50 16.15 4.70
C ARG A 456 -20.41 15.09 3.61
N ILE A 457 -20.67 13.83 3.96
CA ILE A 457 -20.64 12.71 3.01
C ILE A 457 -21.79 12.76 2.02
N VAL A 458 -23.01 13.00 2.50
CA VAL A 458 -24.20 13.15 1.65
C VAL A 458 -23.98 14.27 0.64
N ARG A 459 -23.53 15.45 1.09
CA ARG A 459 -23.22 16.58 0.19
C ARG A 459 -22.09 16.26 -0.79
N LEU A 460 -21.05 15.53 -0.37
CA LEU A 460 -19.94 15.15 -1.23
C LEU A 460 -20.45 14.29 -2.41
N PHE A 461 -21.21 13.24 -2.11
CA PHE A 461 -21.76 12.36 -3.15
C PHE A 461 -22.81 13.06 -4.00
N ALA A 462 -23.74 13.81 -3.41
CA ALA A 462 -24.74 14.57 -4.16
C ALA A 462 -24.08 15.54 -5.15
N ARG A 463 -23.04 16.27 -4.73
CA ARG A 463 -22.26 17.14 -5.64
C ARG A 463 -21.54 16.37 -6.73
N SER A 464 -21.01 15.19 -6.42
CA SER A 464 -20.38 14.30 -7.42
C SER A 464 -21.38 13.91 -8.50
N VAL A 465 -22.58 13.46 -8.10
CA VAL A 465 -23.64 13.05 -9.03
C VAL A 465 -24.15 14.24 -9.84
N ARG A 466 -24.39 15.41 -9.23
CA ARG A 466 -24.77 16.64 -9.96
C ARG A 466 -23.72 17.04 -10.99
N ARG A 467 -22.43 16.96 -10.64
CA ARG A 467 -21.33 17.26 -11.57
C ARG A 467 -21.30 16.28 -12.76
N PHE A 468 -21.57 15.00 -12.50
CA PHE A 468 -21.70 14.01 -13.55
C PHE A 468 -22.87 14.37 -14.48
N ALA A 469 -24.07 14.53 -13.93
CA ALA A 469 -25.29 14.87 -14.67
C ALA A 469 -25.18 16.16 -15.50
N GLY A 470 -24.53 17.19 -14.95
CA GLY A 470 -24.43 18.51 -15.61
C GLY A 470 -23.36 18.61 -16.68
N ARG A 471 -22.20 17.95 -16.49
CA ARG A 471 -21.04 18.13 -17.38
C ARG A 471 -20.56 16.85 -18.05
N ARG A 472 -20.37 15.77 -17.29
CA ARG A 472 -19.75 14.54 -17.81
C ARG A 472 -20.71 13.69 -18.62
N PHE A 473 -22.01 13.72 -18.28
CA PHE A 473 -23.05 13.02 -19.03
C PHE A 473 -23.03 13.39 -20.52
N HIS A 474 -23.01 14.67 -20.86
CA HIS A 474 -22.97 15.11 -22.26
C HIS A 474 -21.63 14.82 -22.95
N LYS A 475 -20.53 14.68 -22.20
CA LYS A 475 -19.25 14.23 -22.77
C LYS A 475 -19.28 12.74 -23.11
N LEU A 476 -19.98 11.94 -22.30
CA LEU A 476 -20.12 10.49 -22.50
C LEU A 476 -21.17 10.17 -23.57
N TYR A 477 -22.20 11.00 -23.68
CA TYR A 477 -23.32 10.87 -24.61
C TYR A 477 -23.50 12.14 -25.47
N PRO A 478 -22.55 12.42 -26.39
CA PRO A 478 -22.54 13.68 -27.16
C PRO A 478 -23.76 13.86 -28.07
N TRP A 479 -24.31 12.77 -28.63
CA TRP A 479 -25.48 12.81 -29.50
C TRP A 479 -26.74 13.31 -28.76
N LEU A 480 -26.82 13.10 -27.44
CA LEU A 480 -27.96 13.56 -26.65
C LEU A 480 -28.03 15.09 -26.52
N ALA A 481 -26.91 15.79 -26.73
CA ALA A 481 -26.84 17.25 -26.70
C ALA A 481 -27.22 17.90 -28.04
N ALA A 482 -27.13 17.16 -29.15
CA ALA A 482 -27.40 17.67 -30.49
C ALA A 482 -28.90 17.78 -30.82
N GLU A 483 -29.74 16.89 -30.29
CA GLU A 483 -31.20 16.87 -30.52
C GLU A 483 -32.01 17.81 -29.60
N ALA A 484 -31.34 18.58 -28.73
CA ALA A 484 -32.00 19.55 -27.83
C ALA A 484 -31.96 21.00 -28.37
N ARG A 485 -31.43 21.19 -29.59
CA ARG A 485 -31.53 22.40 -30.39
C ARG A 485 -32.44 22.11 -31.57
#